data_AF-A0A2V9PQA7-F1
#
_entry.id   AF-A0A2V9PQA7-F1
#
_cell.length_a   1.000
_cell.length_b   1.000
_cell.length_c   1.000
_cell.angle_alpha   90.00
_cell.angle_beta   90.00
_cell.angle_gamma   90.00
#
_symmetry.space_group_name_H-M   'P 1'
#
loop_
_entity.id
_entity.type
_entity.pdbx_description
1 polymer ?
#
loop_
_entity_poly.entity_id
_entity_poly.type
_entity_poly.pdbx_seq_one_letter_code
_entity_poly.pdbx_strand_id
1 'polypeptide(L)'
;MFVVLRTCIVAVKDLQDVEHSIEVTAETLYEAIATALAALQQDNWVGEIGQGFATVTVLVQQPPVKHEIKMKDFVSWLGRQGRSPAQVVLKQKLVRILGKTTRGDDRKG
;
A
#
# COMPACT_ATOMS: atom_id res chain seq x y z
N MET A 1 19.38 7.91 23.71
CA MET A 1 19.73 7.43 22.35
C MET A 1 18.43 7.35 21.57
N PHE A 2 18.30 8.04 20.44
CA PHE A 2 17.11 7.93 19.59
C PHE A 2 17.30 6.78 18.62
N VAL A 3 16.30 5.91 18.53
CA VAL A 3 16.26 4.77 17.62
C VAL A 3 15.42 5.15 16.41
N VAL A 4 15.91 4.84 15.20
CA VAL A 4 15.16 5.02 13.95
C VAL A 4 14.55 3.69 13.55
N LEU A 5 13.23 3.56 13.69
CA LEU A 5 12.48 2.40 13.20
C LEU A 5 12.10 2.57 11.73
N ARG A 6 12.11 1.45 11.01
CA ARG A 6 11.72 1.31 9.61
C ARG A 6 10.52 0.40 9.50
N THR A 7 9.49 0.83 8.77
CA THR A 7 8.45 -0.08 8.29
C THR A 7 9.02 -0.90 7.14
N CYS A 8 8.94 -2.22 7.25
CA CYS A 8 9.44 -3.16 6.28
C CYS A 8 8.33 -4.16 5.93
N ILE A 9 8.17 -4.49 4.65
CA ILE A 9 7.45 -5.71 4.25
C ILE A 9 8.48 -6.81 4.13
N VAL A 10 8.31 -7.88 4.90
CA VAL A 10 9.15 -9.07 4.83
C VAL A 10 8.34 -10.18 4.19
N ALA A 11 8.90 -10.80 3.16
CA ALA A 11 8.28 -11.91 2.43
C ALA A 11 9.21 -13.13 2.41
N VAL A 12 8.63 -14.32 2.59
CA VAL A 12 9.33 -15.60 2.55
C VAL A 12 8.40 -16.65 1.96
N LYS A 13 8.96 -17.60 1.20
CA LYS A 13 8.21 -18.74 0.70
C LYS A 13 8.34 -19.96 1.61
N ASP A 14 7.26 -20.69 1.78
CA ASP A 14 7.27 -22.01 2.43
C ASP A 14 7.72 -23.13 1.47
N LEU A 15 7.79 -24.36 1.97
CA LEU A 15 8.17 -25.55 1.19
C LEU A 15 7.19 -25.89 0.06
N GLN A 16 5.99 -25.30 0.07
CA GLN A 16 4.96 -25.44 -0.96
C GLN A 16 5.02 -24.31 -2.00
N ASP A 17 6.06 -23.47 -1.96
CA ASP A 17 6.27 -22.30 -2.83
C ASP A 17 5.22 -21.18 -2.64
N VAL A 18 4.47 -21.20 -1.52
CA VAL A 18 3.50 -20.16 -1.17
C VAL A 18 4.24 -18.99 -0.50
N GLU A 19 4.04 -17.78 -1.02
CA GLU A 19 4.65 -16.57 -0.46
C GLU A 19 3.82 -16.01 0.71
N HIS A 20 4.48 -15.84 1.84
CA HIS A 20 3.94 -15.25 3.05
C HIS A 20 4.61 -13.91 3.30
N SER A 21 3.82 -12.85 3.45
CA SER A 21 4.34 -11.49 3.65
C SER A 21 3.71 -10.80 4.85
N ILE A 22 4.51 -10.12 5.65
CA ILE A 22 4.05 -9.36 6.81
C ILE A 22 4.76 -8.00 6.90
N GLU A 23 4.02 -6.99 7.37
CA GLU A 23 4.57 -5.68 7.72
C GLU A 23 5.13 -5.69 9.15
N VAL A 24 6.38 -5.27 9.31
CA VAL A 24 7.06 -5.17 10.61
C VAL A 24 7.74 -3.80 10.75
N THR A 25 7.97 -3.39 11.99
CA THR A 25 8.84 -2.24 12.30
C THR A 25 10.12 -2.73 12.96
N ALA A 26 11.29 -2.33 12.44
CA ALA A 26 12.58 -2.77 12.97
C ALA A 26 13.66 -1.69 12.83
N GLU A 27 14.68 -1.76 13.67
CA GLU A 27 15.88 -0.92 13.60
C GLU A 27 16.86 -1.41 12.53
N THR A 28 16.95 -2.74 12.40
CA THR A 28 17.91 -3.41 11.50
C THR A 28 17.23 -4.41 10.56
N LEU A 29 17.94 -4.77 9.48
CA LEU A 29 17.48 -5.80 8.54
C LEU A 29 17.23 -7.14 9.24
N TYR A 30 18.15 -7.57 10.11
CA TYR A 30 18.05 -8.85 10.80
C TYR A 30 16.94 -8.87 11.84
N GLU A 31 16.68 -7.75 12.52
CA GLU A 31 15.53 -7.62 13.42
C GLU A 31 14.21 -7.69 12.66
N ALA A 32 14.12 -7.07 11.47
CA ALA A 32 12.94 -7.20 10.61
C ALA A 32 12.67 -8.66 10.24
N ILE A 33 13.73 -9.38 9.83
CA ILE A 33 13.64 -10.80 9.46
C ILE A 33 13.25 -11.64 10.67
N ALA A 34 13.91 -11.46 11.82
CA ALA A 34 13.62 -12.22 13.03
C ALA A 34 12.18 -12.00 13.52
N THR A 35 11.72 -10.75 13.52
CA THR A 35 10.36 -10.39 13.91
C THR A 35 9.33 -11.03 12.98
N ALA A 36 9.56 -10.95 11.66
CA ALA A 36 8.66 -11.53 10.67
C ALA A 36 8.60 -13.06 10.76
N LEU A 37 9.75 -13.74 10.88
CA LEU A 37 9.79 -15.20 11.00
C LEU A 37 9.15 -15.69 12.30
N ALA A 38 9.36 -14.99 13.40
CA ALA A 38 8.72 -15.32 14.68
C ALA A 38 7.18 -15.19 14.61
N ALA A 39 6.68 -14.18 13.89
CA ALA A 39 5.25 -14.00 13.68
C ALA A 39 4.66 -15.07 12.73
N LEU A 40 5.32 -15.31 11.59
CA LEU A 40 4.87 -16.29 10.59
C LEU A 40 4.87 -17.72 11.11
N GLN A 41 5.84 -18.11 11.95
CA GLN A 41 5.87 -19.44 12.57
C GLN A 41 4.72 -19.71 13.55
N GLN A 42 4.05 -18.66 14.04
CA GLN A 42 2.89 -18.80 14.94
C GLN A 42 1.56 -18.84 14.19
N ASP A 43 1.56 -18.59 12.87
CA ASP A 43 0.36 -18.60 12.05
C ASP A 43 0.11 -19.99 11.47
N ASN A 44 -1.04 -20.58 11.81
CA ASN A 44 -1.45 -21.91 11.35
C ASN A 44 -1.69 -21.99 9.84
N TRP A 45 -1.76 -20.85 9.13
CA TRP A 45 -1.88 -20.80 7.66
C TRP A 45 -0.53 -20.83 6.94
N VAL A 46 0.57 -20.71 7.67
CA VAL A 46 1.93 -20.71 7.11
C VAL A 46 2.46 -22.14 7.09
N GLY A 47 2.89 -22.60 5.92
CA GLY A 47 3.57 -23.89 5.76
C GLY A 47 4.96 -23.89 6.41
N GLU A 48 5.62 -25.05 6.42
CA GLU A 48 6.98 -25.13 6.95
C GLU A 48 7.93 -24.24 6.12
N ILE A 49 8.69 -23.38 6.79
CA ILE A 49 9.68 -22.51 6.13
C ILE A 49 11.04 -23.20 6.18
N GLY A 50 11.62 -23.49 5.02
CA GLY A 50 12.93 -24.12 4.90
C GLY A 50 14.07 -23.21 5.36
N GLN A 51 14.45 -23.29 6.65
CA GLN A 51 15.40 -22.38 7.30
C GLN A 51 16.78 -22.28 6.61
N GLY A 52 17.21 -23.28 5.85
CA GLY A 52 18.48 -23.30 5.12
C GLY A 52 18.41 -22.97 3.62
N PHE A 53 17.20 -22.89 3.05
CA PHE A 53 17.01 -22.77 1.59
C PHE A 53 16.08 -21.62 1.19
N ALA A 54 15.26 -21.13 2.12
CA ALA A 54 14.32 -20.05 1.85
C ALA A 54 15.06 -18.72 1.71
N THR A 55 14.78 -18.00 0.61
CA THR A 55 15.22 -16.61 0.44
C THR A 55 14.18 -15.69 1.07
N VAL A 56 14.64 -14.82 1.98
CA VAL A 56 13.78 -13.80 2.60
C VAL A 56 13.96 -12.48 1.86
N THR A 57 12.87 -11.91 1.35
CA THR A 57 12.84 -10.60 0.72
C THR A 57 12.42 -9.56 1.74
N VAL A 58 13.18 -8.47 1.86
CA VAL A 58 12.83 -7.35 2.74
C VAL A 58 12.73 -6.07 1.92
N LEU A 59 11.52 -5.51 1.87
CA LEU A 59 11.23 -4.22 1.27
C LEU A 59 11.12 -3.15 2.36
N VAL A 60 12.13 -2.29 2.46
CA VAL A 60 12.12 -1.15 3.38
C VAL A 60 11.28 -0.01 2.79
N GLN A 61 10.25 0.42 3.51
CA GLN A 61 9.44 1.58 3.15
C GLN A 61 10.02 2.83 3.85
N GLN A 62 10.99 3.53 3.25
CA GLN A 62 11.49 4.78 3.83
C GLN A 62 11.75 5.94 2.85
N PRO A 63 11.28 7.16 3.19
CA PRO A 63 10.27 7.48 4.20
C PRO A 63 8.86 7.08 3.71
N PRO A 64 8.03 6.39 4.52
CA PRO A 64 6.68 6.05 4.09
C PRO A 64 5.83 7.33 4.06
N VAL A 65 5.35 7.72 2.88
CA VAL A 65 4.46 8.88 2.72
C VAL A 65 3.01 8.42 2.85
N LYS A 66 2.40 8.71 4.00
CA LYS A 66 0.97 8.47 4.23
C LYS A 66 0.16 9.73 3.89
N HIS A 67 -0.78 9.61 2.95
CA HIS A 67 -1.79 10.64 2.70
C HIS A 67 -3.16 10.16 3.17
N GLU A 68 -3.71 10.83 4.18
CA GLU A 68 -5.08 10.59 4.62
C GLU A 68 -6.01 11.63 3.99
N ILE A 69 -6.96 11.17 3.17
CA ILE A 69 -7.93 12.03 2.50
C ILE A 69 -9.33 11.51 2.81
N LYS A 70 -10.20 12.38 3.31
CA LYS A 70 -11.61 12.01 3.49
C LYS A 70 -12.27 11.90 2.12
N MET A 71 -13.03 10.82 1.89
CA MET A 71 -13.73 10.61 0.62
C MET A 71 -14.62 11.80 0.23
N LYS A 72 -15.27 12.44 1.22
CA LYS A 72 -16.09 13.64 1.00
C LYS A 72 -15.30 14.83 0.42
N ASP A 73 -14.05 15.01 0.87
CA ASP A 73 -13.21 16.14 0.47
C ASP A 73 -12.68 15.90 -0.96
N PHE A 74 -12.33 14.65 -1.28
CA PHE A 74 -11.97 14.23 -2.62
C PHE A 74 -13.12 14.43 -3.63
N VAL A 75 -14.33 13.96 -3.29
CA VAL A 75 -15.50 14.11 -4.16
C VAL A 75 -15.88 15.59 -4.33
N SER A 76 -15.87 16.37 -3.25
CA SER A 76 -16.12 17.82 -3.31
C SER A 76 -15.10 18.53 -4.17
N TRP A 77 -13.81 18.20 -4.02
CA TRP A 77 -12.74 18.75 -4.85
C TRP A 77 -12.94 18.41 -6.33
N LEU A 78 -13.28 17.17 -6.67
CA LEU A 78 -13.56 16.77 -8.06
C LEU A 78 -14.72 17.56 -8.67
N GLY A 79 -15.77 17.85 -7.90
CA GLY A 79 -16.94 18.60 -8.37
C GLY A 79 -16.71 20.11 -8.58
N ARG A 80 -15.65 20.69 -8.01
CA ARG A 80 -15.33 22.12 -8.19
C ARG A 80 -14.75 22.41 -9.57
N GLN A 81 -15.08 23.55 -10.15
CA GLN A 81 -14.46 24.04 -11.39
C GLN A 81 -12.93 24.14 -11.23
N GLY A 82 -12.19 23.69 -12.25
CA GLY A 82 -10.73 23.78 -12.27
C GLY A 82 -10.27 25.24 -12.39
N ARG A 83 -9.20 25.59 -11.68
CA ARG A 83 -8.58 26.94 -11.67
C ARG A 83 -7.58 27.16 -12.81
N SER A 84 -7.28 26.12 -13.59
CA SER A 84 -6.41 26.17 -14.76
C SER A 84 -6.80 25.09 -15.79
N PRO A 85 -6.45 25.26 -17.09
CA PRO A 85 -6.70 24.23 -18.10
C PRO A 85 -6.13 22.85 -17.72
N ALA A 86 -4.92 22.81 -17.16
CA ALA A 86 -4.29 21.58 -16.69
C ALA A 86 -5.11 20.89 -15.58
N GLN A 87 -5.65 21.66 -14.64
CA GLN A 87 -6.49 21.11 -13.57
C GLN A 87 -7.82 20.57 -14.11
N VAL A 88 -8.40 21.20 -15.13
CA VAL A 88 -9.64 20.73 -15.78
C VAL A 88 -9.39 19.36 -16.43
N VAL A 89 -8.34 19.24 -17.23
CA VAL A 89 -7.98 17.97 -17.90
C VAL A 89 -7.71 16.86 -16.87
N LEU A 90 -6.97 17.17 -15.80
CA LEU A 90 -6.72 16.23 -14.71
C LEU A 90 -8.02 15.72 -14.09
N LYS A 91 -8.94 16.62 -13.71
CA LYS A 91 -10.21 16.23 -13.09
C LYS A 91 -11.08 15.40 -14.03
N GLN A 92 -11.14 15.75 -15.33
CA GLN A 92 -11.85 14.95 -16.33
C GLN A 92 -11.29 13.52 -16.42
N LYS A 93 -9.95 13.37 -16.43
CA LYS A 93 -9.30 12.05 -16.40
C LYS A 93 -9.69 11.26 -15.15
N LEU A 94 -9.64 11.87 -13.97
CA LEU A 94 -10.00 11.20 -12.71
C LEU A 94 -11.48 10.78 -12.67
N VAL A 95 -12.39 11.61 -13.18
CA VAL A 95 -13.83 11.29 -13.30
C VAL A 95 -14.05 10.07 -14.22
N ARG A 96 -13.31 9.98 -15.35
CA ARG A 96 -13.35 8.81 -16.24
C ARG A 96 -12.83 7.54 -15.57
N ILE A 97 -11.71 7.61 -14.83
CA ILE A 97 -11.15 6.47 -14.07
C ILE A 97 -12.18 5.95 -13.05
N LEU A 98 -12.92 6.86 -12.41
CA LEU A 98 -13.97 6.51 -11.45
C LEU A 98 -15.24 5.92 -12.10
N GLY A 99 -15.27 5.73 -13.43
CA GLY A 99 -16.44 5.22 -14.14
C GLY A 99 -17.65 6.16 -14.10
N LYS A 100 -17.46 7.42 -13.67
CA LYS A 100 -18.50 8.44 -13.69
C LYS A 100 -18.59 8.98 -15.11
N THR A 101 -19.33 8.29 -15.97
CA THR A 101 -19.80 8.86 -17.23
C THR A 101 -20.55 10.14 -16.86
N THR A 102 -20.12 11.30 -17.37
CA THR A 102 -20.86 12.54 -17.27
C THR A 102 -22.22 12.30 -17.92
N ARG A 103 -23.20 11.88 -17.11
CA ARG A 103 -24.59 11.72 -17.55
C ARG A 103 -25.09 13.13 -17.83
N GLY A 104 -25.34 13.37 -19.11
CA GLY A 104 -25.55 14.68 -19.71
C GLY A 104 -26.52 15.55 -18.93
N ASP A 105 -26.14 16.82 -18.83
CA ASP A 105 -27.05 17.94 -18.68
C ASP A 105 -27.89 18.07 -19.96
N ASP A 106 -28.85 17.14 -20.14
CA ASP A 106 -29.97 17.27 -21.07
C ASP A 106 -31.23 17.49 -20.23
N ARG A 107 -31.36 18.69 -19.66
CA ARG A 107 -32.66 19.20 -19.21
C ARG A 107 -32.72 20.72 -19.19
N LYS A 108 -32.89 21.31 -20.37
CA LYS A 108 -33.71 22.51 -20.62
C LYS A 108 -34.43 22.25 -21.95
N GLY A 109 -35.76 22.20 -22.03
CA GLY A 109 -36.72 23.07 -21.35
C GLY A 109 -36.92 24.29 -22.23
#